data_AF-A0A9E8SEK8-F1
#
_entry.id   AF-A0A9E8SEK8-F1
#
_cell.length_a   1.000
_cell.length_b   1.000
_cell.length_c   1.000
_cell.angle_alpha   90.00
_cell.angle_beta   90.00
_cell.angle_gamma   90.00
#
_symmetry.space_group_name_H-M   'P 1'
#
loop_
_entity.id
_entity.type
_entity.pdbx_description
1 polymer ?
#
loop_
_entity_poly.entity_id
_entity_poly.type
_entity_poly.pdbx_seq_one_letter_code
_entity_poly.pdbx_strand_id
1 'polypeptide(L)'
;MKKQLILSLALMITFFSFAQKKELRELEKAVKNNNYAEAKAAVLELEPLLSSMDDKSKAKFYLNKGKAFFANGAGSGEEVMMAVESLENISRKFLC
;
A
#
# COMPACT_ATOMS: atom_id res chain seq x y z
N MET A 1 1.15 30.03 21.94
CA MET A 1 0.63 29.72 20.60
C MET A 1 1.65 29.06 19.67
N LYS A 2 2.80 29.68 19.32
CA LYS A 2 3.79 29.08 18.39
C LYS A 2 4.33 27.70 18.81
N LYS A 3 4.65 27.50 20.11
CA LYS A 3 5.15 26.22 20.63
C LYS A 3 4.12 25.09 20.59
N GLN A 4 2.83 25.42 20.78
CA GLN A 4 1.74 24.44 20.69
C GLN A 4 1.44 24.06 19.24
N LEU A 5 1.58 25.00 18.30
CA LEU A 5 1.49 24.72 16.85
C LEU A 5 2.58 23.76 16.35
N ILE A 6 3.82 23.93 16.80
CA ILE A 6 4.93 23.03 16.46
C ILE A 6 4.69 21.64 17.05
N LEU A 7 4.21 21.58 18.30
CA LEU A 7 3.91 20.31 18.97
C LEU A 7 2.74 19.57 18.29
N SER A 8 1.67 20.28 17.92
CA SER A 8 0.53 19.69 17.20
C SER A 8 0.93 19.18 15.81
N LEU A 9 1.80 19.90 15.10
CA LEU A 9 2.30 19.47 13.79
C LEU A 9 3.18 18.22 13.90
N ALA A 10 4.06 18.16 14.90
CA ALA A 10 4.87 16.97 15.17
C ALA A 10 4.00 15.74 15.55
N LEU A 11 2.92 15.97 16.29
CA LEU A 11 1.94 14.93 16.63
C LEU A 11 1.22 14.40 15.37
N MET A 12 0.78 15.28 14.47
CA MET A 12 0.10 14.88 13.23
C MET A 12 0.99 14.01 12.32
N ILE A 13 2.27 14.37 12.18
CA ILE A 13 3.21 13.61 11.34
C ILE A 13 3.41 12.17 11.88
N THR A 14 3.46 12.02 13.20
CA THR A 14 3.62 10.71 13.85
C THR A 14 2.37 9.85 13.75
N PHE A 15 1.17 10.42 13.91
CA PHE A 15 -0.09 9.68 13.71
C PHE A 15 -0.29 9.23 12.26
N PHE A 16 0.04 10.09 11.30
CA PHE A 16 -0.11 9.77 9.87
C PHE A 16 0.80 8.62 9.43
N SER A 17 2.02 8.56 9.97
CA SER A 17 2.96 7.46 9.72
C SER A 17 2.45 6.11 10.27
N PHE A 18 1.72 6.13 11.39
CA PHE A 18 1.19 4.92 12.01
C PHE A 18 -0.06 4.39 11.28
N ALA A 19 -0.90 5.29 10.77
CA ALA A 19 -2.06 4.94 9.96
C ALA A 19 -1.66 4.17 8.70
N GLN A 20 -0.75 4.71 7.89
CA GLN A 20 -0.26 4.02 6.67
C GLN A 20 0.32 2.63 6.96
N LYS A 21 1.05 2.49 8.07
CA LYS A 21 1.65 1.21 8.48
C LYS A 21 0.62 0.19 8.94
N LYS A 22 -0.48 0.65 9.57
CA LYS A 22 -1.60 -0.19 9.97
C LYS A 22 -2.34 -0.70 8.73
N GLU A 23 -2.71 0.20 7.83
CA GLU A 23 -3.42 -0.15 6.57
C GLU A 23 -2.60 -1.14 5.72
N LEU A 24 -1.28 -0.92 5.60
CA LEU A 24 -0.40 -1.84 4.88
C LEU A 24 -0.37 -3.25 5.51
N ARG A 25 -0.48 -3.35 6.84
CA ARG A 25 -0.56 -4.64 7.54
C ARG A 25 -1.90 -5.33 7.31
N GLU A 26 -2.97 -4.57 7.18
CA GLU A 26 -4.32 -5.10 6.89
C GLU A 26 -4.38 -5.65 5.47
N LEU A 27 -3.82 -4.93 4.49
CA LEU A 27 -3.60 -5.45 3.14
C LEU A 27 -2.78 -6.76 3.14
N GLU A 28 -1.63 -6.80 3.82
CA GLU A 28 -0.80 -8.01 3.92
C GLU A 28 -1.57 -9.20 4.53
N LYS A 29 -2.44 -8.95 5.52
CA LYS A 29 -3.26 -9.99 6.15
C LYS A 29 -4.37 -10.47 5.21
N ALA A 30 -5.09 -9.56 4.57
CA ALA A 30 -6.17 -9.89 3.64
C ALA A 30 -5.64 -10.77 2.50
N VAL A 31 -4.49 -10.41 1.91
CA VAL A 31 -3.80 -11.22 0.89
C VAL A 31 -3.42 -12.60 1.43
N LYS A 32 -2.81 -12.69 2.62
CA LYS A 32 -2.42 -13.98 3.22
C LYS A 32 -3.61 -14.89 3.50
N ASN A 33 -4.75 -14.30 3.84
CA ASN A 33 -5.99 -15.03 4.11
C ASN A 33 -6.80 -15.31 2.84
N ASN A 34 -6.28 -14.96 1.66
CA ASN A 34 -6.98 -15.03 0.37
C ASN A 34 -8.30 -14.22 0.33
N ASN A 35 -8.47 -13.22 1.21
CA ASN A 35 -9.60 -12.31 1.17
C ASN A 35 -9.33 -11.19 0.16
N TYR A 36 -9.49 -11.50 -1.12
CA TYR A 36 -9.11 -10.58 -2.20
C TYR A 36 -10.04 -9.38 -2.34
N ALA A 37 -11.30 -9.48 -1.91
CA ALA A 37 -12.21 -8.35 -1.89
C ALA A 37 -11.74 -7.28 -0.89
N GLU A 38 -11.44 -7.70 0.34
CA GLU A 38 -10.88 -6.82 1.38
C GLU A 38 -9.49 -6.30 0.99
N ALA A 39 -8.65 -7.14 0.38
CA ALA A 39 -7.34 -6.72 -0.10
C ALA A 39 -7.44 -5.61 -1.16
N LYS A 40 -8.36 -5.74 -2.13
CA LYS A 40 -8.59 -4.72 -3.16
C LYS A 40 -9.12 -3.41 -2.55
N ALA A 41 -10.00 -3.48 -1.54
CA ALA A 41 -10.46 -2.29 -0.82
C ALA A 41 -9.28 -1.59 -0.11
N ALA A 42 -8.46 -2.34 0.63
CA ALA A 42 -7.28 -1.79 1.31
C ALA A 42 -6.25 -1.18 0.34
N VAL A 43 -6.14 -1.71 -0.88
CA VAL A 43 -5.31 -1.09 -1.94
C VAL A 43 -5.80 0.32 -2.26
N LEU A 44 -7.11 0.51 -2.47
CA LEU A 44 -7.68 1.81 -2.83
C LEU A 44 -7.46 2.87 -1.73
N GLU A 45 -7.47 2.46 -0.46
CA GLU A 45 -7.19 3.36 0.67
C GLU A 45 -5.71 3.74 0.77
N LEU A 46 -4.81 2.85 0.38
CA LEU A 46 -3.36 3.06 0.43
C LEU A 46 -2.80 3.82 -0.79
N GLU A 47 -3.44 3.72 -1.96
CA GLU A 47 -2.96 4.37 -3.20
C GLU A 47 -2.70 5.88 -3.05
N PRO A 48 -3.60 6.69 -2.45
CA PRO A 48 -3.36 8.11 -2.26
C PRO A 48 -2.18 8.42 -1.33
N LEU A 49 -1.84 7.46 -0.46
CA LEU A 49 -0.81 7.62 0.58
C LEU A 49 0.60 7.25 0.06
N LEU A 50 0.68 6.64 -1.12
CA LEU A 50 1.93 6.19 -1.73
C LEU A 50 3.01 7.27 -1.74
N SER A 51 2.69 8.51 -2.10
CA SER A 51 3.68 9.60 -2.17
C SER A 51 4.45 9.81 -0.85
N SER A 52 3.78 9.56 0.28
CA SER A 52 4.32 9.73 1.64
C SER A 52 4.97 8.49 2.25
N MET A 53 4.86 7.32 1.60
CA MET A 53 5.45 6.07 2.08
C MET A 53 6.95 6.01 1.81
N ASP A 54 7.71 5.41 2.72
CA ASP A 54 9.10 5.03 2.48
C ASP A 54 9.19 3.90 1.41
N ASP A 55 10.37 3.73 0.84
CA ASP A 55 10.59 2.80 -0.28
C ASP A 55 10.29 1.34 0.06
N LYS A 56 10.56 0.91 1.29
CA LYS A 56 10.28 -0.45 1.74
C LYS A 56 8.77 -0.67 1.86
N SER A 57 8.05 0.33 2.39
CA SER A 57 6.60 0.31 2.52
C SER A 57 5.92 0.35 1.15
N LYS A 58 6.41 1.15 0.19
CA LYS A 58 5.95 1.16 -1.21
C LYS A 58 6.14 -0.21 -1.88
N ALA A 59 7.32 -0.81 -1.77
CA ALA A 59 7.59 -2.12 -2.36
C ALA A 59 6.63 -3.19 -1.83
N LYS A 60 6.37 -3.19 -0.52
CA LYS A 60 5.38 -4.06 0.11
C LYS A 60 3.97 -3.80 -0.41
N PHE A 61 3.56 -2.53 -0.52
CA PHE A 61 2.27 -2.17 -1.08
C PHE A 61 2.10 -2.76 -2.48
N TYR A 62 3.04 -2.49 -3.40
CA TYR A 62 2.94 -2.96 -4.78
C TYR A 62 2.95 -4.48 -4.89
N LEU A 63 3.74 -5.17 -4.07
CA LEU A 63 3.76 -6.63 -4.04
C LEU A 63 2.39 -7.19 -3.62
N ASN A 64 1.79 -6.62 -2.58
CA ASN A 64 0.50 -7.10 -2.09
C ASN A 64 -0.65 -6.65 -3.00
N LYS A 65 -0.57 -5.48 -3.65
CA LYS A 65 -1.48 -5.06 -4.72
C LYS A 65 -1.46 -6.08 -5.86
N GLY A 66 -0.26 -6.47 -6.32
CA GLY A 66 -0.10 -7.49 -7.34
C GLY A 66 -0.78 -8.81 -6.96
N LYS A 67 -0.55 -9.29 -5.72
CA LYS A 67 -1.21 -10.50 -5.21
C LYS A 67 -2.72 -10.36 -5.08
N ALA A 68 -3.21 -9.19 -4.66
CA ALA A 68 -4.63 -8.94 -4.47
C ALA A 68 -5.42 -9.02 -5.79
N PHE A 69 -4.87 -8.45 -6.86
CA PHE A 69 -5.48 -8.48 -8.19
C PHE A 69 -5.21 -9.78 -8.95
N PHE A 70 -4.06 -10.42 -8.74
CA PHE A 70 -3.81 -11.76 -9.28
C PHE A 70 -4.75 -12.81 -8.68
N ALA A 71 -5.12 -12.66 -7.39
CA ALA A 71 -6.08 -13.50 -6.68
C ALA A 71 -5.82 -15.01 -6.83
N ASN A 72 -4.55 -15.44 -6.71
CA ASN A 72 -4.09 -16.82 -6.97
C ASN A 72 -4.51 -17.38 -8.35
N GLY A 73 -4.54 -16.54 -9.38
CA GLY A 73 -4.93 -16.91 -10.74
C GLY A 73 -6.44 -16.88 -10.99
N ALA A 74 -7.25 -16.47 -10.01
CA ALA A 74 -8.68 -16.26 -10.19
C ALA A 74 -9.05 -14.84 -10.68
N GLY A 75 -8.07 -13.92 -10.77
CA GLY A 75 -8.30 -12.57 -11.27
C GLY A 75 -8.69 -12.55 -12.75
N SER A 76 -9.48 -11.55 -13.14
CA SER A 76 -9.81 -11.34 -14.56
C SER A 76 -8.56 -10.98 -15.38
N GLY A 77 -8.64 -11.02 -16.71
CA GLY A 77 -7.53 -10.58 -17.57
C GLY A 77 -7.07 -9.15 -17.27
N GLU A 78 -8.01 -8.25 -16.99
CA GLU A 78 -7.72 -6.87 -16.58
C GLU A 78 -7.03 -6.80 -15.22
N GLU A 79 -7.50 -7.58 -14.25
CA GLU A 79 -6.89 -7.62 -12.92
C GLU A 79 -5.49 -8.23 -12.95
N VAL A 80 -5.26 -9.23 -13.81
CA VAL A 80 -3.92 -9.78 -14.05
C VAL A 80 -2.99 -8.73 -14.67
N MET A 81 -3.47 -7.89 -15.59
CA MET A 81 -2.67 -6.77 -16.10
C MET A 81 -2.33 -5.76 -15.00
N MET A 82 -3.29 -5.41 -14.14
CA MET A 82 -3.02 -4.55 -12.98
C MET A 82 -2.00 -5.17 -12.03
N ALA A 83 -2.02 -6.50 -11.88
CA ALA A 83 -1.06 -7.22 -11.08
C ALA A 83 0.36 -7.12 -11.66
N VAL A 84 0.51 -7.30 -12.97
CA VAL A 84 1.78 -7.15 -13.69
C VAL A 84 2.32 -5.73 -13.56
N GLU A 85 1.50 -4.71 -13.84
CA GLU A 85 1.90 -3.31 -13.71
C GLU A 85 2.36 -2.96 -12.29
N SER A 86 1.69 -3.53 -11.28
CA SER A 86 2.10 -3.35 -9.88
C SER A 86 3.49 -3.91 -9.61
N LEU A 87 3.85 -5.05 -10.20
CA LEU A 87 5.19 -5.64 -10.06
C LEU A 87 6.24 -4.87 -10.87
N GLU A 88 5.90 -4.32 -12.02
CA GLU A 88 6.78 -3.42 -12.78
C GLU A 88 7.14 -2.14 -12.01
N ASN A 89 6.21 -1.63 -11.21
CA ASN A 89 6.47 -0.48 -10.34
C ASN A 89 7.49 -0.80 -9.22
N ILE A 90 7.64 -2.08 -8.86
CA ILE A 90 8.72 -2.52 -7.98
C ILE A 90 10.04 -2.55 -8.74
N SER A 91 10.09 -3.17 -9.92
CA SER A 91 11.34 -3.37 -10.68
C SER A 91 11.93 -2.07 -11.22
N ARG A 92 11.11 -1.11 -11.67
CA ARG A 92 11.57 0.22 -12.11
C ARG A 92 12.36 0.97 -11.03
N LYS A 93 12.07 0.74 -9.76
CA LYS A 93 12.81 1.35 -8.64
C LYS A 93 14.23 0.80 -8.49
N PHE A 94 14.47 -0.45 -8.89
CA PHE A 94 15.78 -1.11 -8.76
C PHE A 94 16.69 -0.94 -10.01
N LEU A 95 16.18 -0.31 -11.06
CA LEU A 95 16.88 -0.12 -12.34
C LEU A 95 17.37 1.33 -12.58
N CYS A 96 17.21 2.23 -11.60
CA CYS A 96 17.72 3.60 -11.63
C CYS A 96 18.56 3.90 -10.38
#